data_AF-A0ABC9C153-F1
#
_entry.id   AF-A0ABC9C153-F1
#
_cell.length_a   1.000
_cell.length_b   1.000
_cell.length_c   1.000
_cell.angle_alpha   90.00
_cell.angle_beta   90.00
_cell.angle_gamma   90.00
#
_symmetry.space_group_name_H-M   'P 1'
#
loop_
_entity.id
_entity.type
_entity.pdbx_description
1 polymer ?
#
loop_
_entity_poly.entity_id
_entity_poly.type
_entity_poly.pdbx_seq_one_letter_code
_entity_poly.pdbx_strand_id
1 'polypeptide(L)'
;MEEWKALAETAPGTCTTVALEIGGVLDTVDCAHTMLGAVAGTLRTLPPAAAADVPADAFPYALLEGAHRELARLEALHAGAGYVCELYAQRALADREASAPYMSWRGHLYDAVVGAGDAKESLRYAASEARAAEAALRVSRSFPGGSQCWASWRAAARRLALDAAENAALAIGALRRTRDAVVLESVEAPRILNP
;
A
#
# COMPACT_ATOMS: atom_id res chain seq x y z
N MET A 1 -30.04 -10.74 -20.27
CA MET A 1 -30.13 -11.22 -18.87
C MET A 1 -28.93 -12.10 -18.57
N GLU A 2 -28.63 -13.07 -19.44
CA GLU A 2 -27.43 -13.92 -19.42
C GLU A 2 -26.10 -13.14 -19.32
N GLU A 3 -25.89 -12.10 -20.13
CA GLU A 3 -24.61 -11.35 -20.14
C GLU A 3 -24.27 -10.66 -18.81
N TRP A 4 -25.28 -10.11 -18.12
CA TRP A 4 -25.10 -9.47 -16.81
C TRP A 4 -24.84 -10.49 -15.70
N LYS A 5 -25.47 -11.66 -15.79
CA LYS A 5 -25.25 -12.76 -14.86
C LYS A 5 -23.83 -13.33 -15.03
N ALA A 6 -23.42 -13.57 -16.28
CA ALA A 6 -22.07 -14.02 -16.61
C ALA A 6 -21.00 -13.02 -16.11
N LEU A 7 -21.23 -11.71 -16.25
CA LEU A 7 -20.33 -10.70 -15.72
C LEU A 7 -20.26 -10.75 -14.18
N ALA A 8 -21.40 -10.85 -13.50
CA ALA A 8 -21.46 -10.96 -12.05
C ALA A 8 -20.74 -12.21 -11.52
N GLU A 9 -20.85 -13.34 -12.21
CA GLU A 9 -20.15 -14.58 -11.87
C GLU A 9 -18.61 -14.45 -11.89
N THR A 10 -18.07 -13.46 -12.62
CA THR A 10 -16.62 -13.18 -12.64
C THR A 10 -16.13 -12.28 -11.50
N ALA A 11 -17.03 -11.54 -10.83
CA ALA A 11 -16.66 -10.57 -9.80
C ALA A 11 -15.95 -11.21 -8.58
N PRO A 12 -16.42 -12.35 -8.01
CA PRO A 12 -15.70 -13.00 -6.91
C PRO A 12 -14.28 -13.45 -7.28
N GLY A 13 -14.09 -13.92 -8.52
CA GLY A 13 -12.78 -14.31 -9.05
C GLY A 13 -11.84 -13.11 -9.21
N THR A 14 -12.39 -11.98 -9.64
CA THR A 14 -11.66 -10.70 -9.70
C THR A 14 -11.21 -10.26 -8.31
N CYS A 15 -12.11 -10.28 -7.31
CA CYS A 15 -11.74 -9.94 -5.93
C CYS A 15 -10.67 -10.88 -5.37
N THR A 16 -10.74 -12.19 -5.66
CA THR A 16 -9.70 -13.15 -5.26
C THR A 16 -8.34 -12.80 -5.89
N THR A 17 -8.33 -12.44 -7.17
CA THR A 17 -7.12 -12.02 -7.89
C THR A 17 -6.53 -10.75 -7.27
N VAL A 18 -7.37 -9.75 -7.00
CA VAL A 18 -6.96 -8.53 -6.30
C VAL A 18 -6.34 -8.84 -4.95
N ALA A 19 -6.96 -9.69 -4.12
CA ALA A 19 -6.42 -10.06 -2.81
C ALA A 19 -5.05 -10.75 -2.88
N LEU A 20 -4.82 -11.57 -3.91
CA LEU A 20 -3.53 -12.20 -4.16
C LEU A 20 -2.47 -11.16 -4.58
N GLU A 21 -2.84 -10.25 -5.49
CA GLU A 21 -1.92 -9.21 -5.99
C GLU A 21 -1.60 -8.15 -4.92
N ILE A 22 -2.52 -7.84 -4.00
CA ILE A 22 -2.23 -7.05 -2.79
C ILE A 22 -1.14 -7.74 -1.95
N GLY A 23 -1.08 -9.07 -1.93
CA GLY A 23 0.01 -9.83 -1.33
C GLY A 23 1.39 -9.49 -1.91
N GLY A 24 1.49 -9.37 -3.23
CA GLY A 24 2.74 -8.95 -3.88
C GLY A 24 3.12 -7.48 -3.58
N VAL A 25 2.12 -6.60 -3.42
CA VAL A 25 2.34 -5.22 -2.95
C VAL A 25 2.88 -5.22 -1.52
N LEU A 26 2.29 -6.03 -0.63
CA LEU A 26 2.76 -6.20 0.75
C LEU A 26 4.24 -6.60 0.81
N ASP A 27 4.64 -7.63 0.06
CA ASP A 27 6.03 -8.11 0.02
C ASP A 27 7.00 -7.00 -0.44
N THR A 28 6.58 -6.20 -1.43
CA THR A 28 7.36 -5.07 -1.93
C THR A 28 7.56 -4.00 -0.86
N VAL A 29 6.51 -3.69 -0.10
CA VAL A 29 6.55 -2.65 0.95
C VAL A 29 7.32 -3.14 2.19
N ASP A 30 7.18 -4.42 2.57
CA ASP A 30 7.98 -5.05 3.64
C ASP A 30 9.49 -5.02 3.31
N CYS A 31 9.84 -5.27 2.05
CA CYS A 31 11.23 -5.13 1.57
C CYS A 31 11.72 -3.68 1.70
N ALA A 32 10.93 -2.71 1.22
CA ALA A 32 11.27 -1.29 1.32
C ALA A 32 11.41 -0.82 2.78
N HIS A 33 10.51 -1.25 3.67
CA HIS A 33 10.59 -0.96 5.11
C HIS A 33 11.91 -1.47 5.72
N THR A 34 12.30 -2.71 5.38
CA THR A 34 13.56 -3.31 5.84
C THR A 34 14.78 -2.51 5.34
N MET A 35 14.79 -2.12 4.07
CA MET A 35 15.85 -1.30 3.48
C MET A 35 15.98 0.05 4.19
N LEU A 36 14.86 0.74 4.46
CA LEU A 36 14.86 2.02 5.17
C LEU A 36 15.42 1.89 6.59
N GLY A 37 15.04 0.84 7.32
CA GLY A 37 15.59 0.52 8.64
C GLY A 37 17.11 0.29 8.59
N ALA A 38 17.57 -0.47 7.59
CA ALA A 38 19.00 -0.70 7.37
C ALA A 38 19.76 0.60 7.08
N VAL A 39 19.21 1.47 6.22
CA VAL A 39 19.79 2.79 5.95
C VAL A 39 19.86 3.66 7.20
N ALA A 40 18.78 3.74 7.98
CA ALA A 40 18.76 4.53 9.20
C ALA A 40 19.79 4.02 10.24
N GLY A 41 19.93 2.69 10.38
CA GLY A 41 20.94 2.05 11.24
C GLY A 41 22.37 2.31 10.77
N THR A 42 22.58 2.24 9.46
CA THR A 42 23.84 2.56 8.78
C THR A 42 24.23 4.02 9.02
N LEU A 43 23.31 4.97 8.80
CA LEU A 43 23.57 6.39 9.01
C LEU A 43 23.92 6.75 10.47
N ARG A 44 23.39 5.99 11.44
CA ARG A 44 23.67 6.15 12.87
C ARG A 44 25.08 5.72 13.27
N THR A 45 25.62 4.68 12.63
CA THR A 45 26.85 4.00 13.08
C THR A 45 28.08 4.41 12.28
N LEU A 46 27.88 4.90 11.05
CA LEU A 46 28.98 5.19 10.15
C LEU A 46 29.80 6.42 10.57
N PRO A 47 31.13 6.28 10.70
CA PRO A 47 32.01 7.40 10.99
C PRO A 47 32.15 8.32 9.77
N PRO A 48 32.61 9.57 9.96
CA PRO A 48 32.73 10.55 8.88
C PRO A 48 33.55 10.11 7.67
N ALA A 49 34.63 9.35 7.90
CA ALA A 49 35.52 8.86 6.86
C ALA A 49 34.87 7.83 5.91
N ALA A 50 33.76 7.21 6.33
CA ALA A 50 33.08 6.15 5.59
C ALA A 50 31.75 6.62 4.98
N ALA A 51 31.47 7.94 4.98
CA ALA A 51 30.20 8.51 4.51
C ALA A 51 29.82 8.20 3.05
N ALA A 52 30.79 7.78 2.22
CA ALA A 52 30.58 7.34 0.86
C ALA A 52 29.91 5.95 0.76
N ASP A 53 29.89 5.17 1.84
CA ASP A 53 29.57 3.73 1.81
C ASP A 53 28.07 3.41 1.80
N VAL A 54 27.20 4.43 1.83
CA VAL A 54 25.76 4.21 1.61
C VAL A 54 25.50 4.18 0.11
N PRO A 55 25.05 3.04 -0.46
CA PRO A 55 24.78 2.93 -1.88
C PRO A 55 23.73 3.95 -2.36
N ALA A 56 23.83 4.39 -3.61
CA ALA A 56 22.88 5.36 -4.18
C ALA A 56 21.46 4.77 -4.31
N ASP A 57 21.36 3.46 -4.50
CA ASP A 57 20.14 2.66 -4.59
C ASP A 57 19.61 2.17 -3.23
N ALA A 58 20.23 2.60 -2.12
CA ALA A 58 19.83 2.16 -0.78
C ALA A 58 18.45 2.69 -0.34
N PHE A 59 17.95 3.76 -0.98
CA PHE A 59 16.65 4.36 -0.67
C PHE A 59 15.56 3.81 -1.60
N PRO A 60 14.56 3.08 -1.08
CA PRO A 60 13.58 2.36 -1.90
C PRO A 60 12.40 3.23 -2.37
N TYR A 61 12.60 4.54 -2.63
CA TYR A 61 11.48 5.43 -3.00
C TYR A 61 10.79 4.98 -4.31
N ALA A 62 11.54 4.48 -5.29
CA ALA A 62 10.98 3.98 -6.54
C ALA A 62 10.14 2.70 -6.35
N LEU A 63 10.51 1.84 -5.39
CA LEU A 63 9.72 0.67 -5.02
C LEU A 63 8.39 1.09 -4.37
N LEU A 64 8.44 2.09 -3.47
CA LEU A 64 7.25 2.64 -2.81
C LEU A 64 6.30 3.34 -3.81
N GLU A 65 6.84 4.11 -4.76
CA GLU A 65 6.04 4.71 -5.85
C GLU A 65 5.45 3.64 -6.79
N GLY A 66 6.18 2.55 -7.03
CA GLY A 66 5.69 1.38 -7.76
C GLY A 66 4.52 0.71 -7.05
N ALA A 67 4.69 0.42 -5.75
CA ALA A 67 3.65 -0.15 -4.89
C ALA A 67 2.39 0.74 -4.85
N HIS A 68 2.56 2.06 -4.74
CA HIS A 68 1.44 3.01 -4.79
C HIS A 68 0.67 2.93 -6.11
N ARG A 69 1.37 2.91 -7.25
CA ARG A 69 0.74 2.81 -8.57
C ARG A 69 0.01 1.48 -8.75
N GLU A 70 0.62 0.40 -8.29
CA GLU A 70 0.00 -0.92 -8.37
C GLU A 70 -1.25 -1.02 -7.50
N LEU A 71 -1.20 -0.50 -6.26
CA LEU A 71 -2.37 -0.44 -5.40
C LEU A 71 -3.52 0.37 -6.02
N ALA A 72 -3.22 1.50 -6.67
CA ALA A 72 -4.23 2.29 -7.37
C ALA A 72 -4.87 1.52 -8.55
N ARG A 73 -4.08 0.69 -9.26
CA ARG A 73 -4.61 -0.20 -10.31
C ARG A 73 -5.53 -1.26 -9.72
N LEU A 74 -5.12 -1.88 -8.62
CA LEU A 74 -5.89 -2.92 -7.91
C LEU A 74 -7.19 -2.38 -7.35
N GLU A 75 -7.17 -1.19 -6.76
CA GLU A 75 -8.36 -0.48 -6.28
C GLU A 75 -9.35 -0.21 -7.42
N ALA A 76 -8.88 0.22 -8.59
CA ALA A 76 -9.77 0.43 -9.74
C ALA A 76 -10.42 -0.88 -10.21
N LEU A 77 -9.66 -1.98 -10.23
CA LEU A 77 -10.17 -3.31 -10.58
C LEU A 77 -11.19 -3.80 -9.54
N HIS A 78 -10.89 -3.62 -8.26
CA HIS A 78 -11.76 -3.95 -7.14
C HIS A 78 -13.06 -3.15 -7.16
N ALA A 79 -12.99 -1.83 -7.38
CA ALA A 79 -14.16 -0.97 -7.51
C ALA A 79 -15.05 -1.40 -8.69
N GLY A 80 -14.45 -1.84 -9.81
CA GLY A 80 -15.20 -2.40 -10.93
C GLY A 80 -15.95 -3.68 -10.56
N ALA A 81 -15.30 -4.60 -9.85
CA ALA A 81 -15.93 -5.84 -9.38
C ALA A 81 -17.06 -5.55 -8.37
N GLY A 82 -16.80 -4.68 -7.39
CA GLY A 82 -17.79 -4.24 -6.40
C GLY A 82 -19.00 -3.57 -7.04
N TYR A 83 -18.79 -2.74 -8.07
CA TYR A 83 -19.87 -2.09 -8.81
C TYR A 83 -20.78 -3.08 -9.54
N VAL A 84 -20.21 -4.13 -10.16
CA VAL A 84 -21.01 -5.20 -10.80
C VAL A 84 -21.86 -5.94 -9.77
N CYS A 85 -21.28 -6.28 -8.61
CA CYS A 85 -22.00 -6.91 -7.51
C CYS A 85 -23.15 -6.03 -7.00
N GLU A 86 -22.90 -4.73 -6.80
CA GLU A 86 -23.89 -3.75 -6.35
C GLU A 86 -25.06 -3.63 -7.34
N LEU A 87 -24.79 -3.51 -8.65
CA LEU A 87 -25.83 -3.47 -9.68
C LEU A 87 -26.67 -4.75 -9.74
N TYR A 88 -26.02 -5.91 -9.60
CA TYR A 88 -26.74 -7.18 -9.57
C TYR A 88 -27.62 -7.29 -8.33
N ALA A 89 -27.08 -6.96 -7.16
CA ALA A 89 -27.80 -6.96 -5.90
C ALA A 89 -29.03 -6.06 -5.97
N GLN A 90 -28.91 -4.80 -6.41
CA GLN A 90 -30.05 -3.88 -6.55
C GLN A 90 -31.15 -4.42 -7.47
N ARG A 91 -30.76 -5.13 -8.54
CA ARG A 91 -31.71 -5.67 -9.53
C ARG A 91 -32.36 -6.98 -9.09
N ALA A 92 -31.63 -7.85 -8.40
CA ALA A 92 -32.10 -9.14 -7.92
C ALA A 92 -32.83 -9.06 -6.56
N LEU A 93 -32.55 -8.02 -5.77
CA LEU A 93 -32.96 -7.89 -4.38
C LEU A 93 -33.82 -6.65 -4.11
N ALA A 94 -34.70 -6.25 -5.04
CA ALA A 94 -35.53 -5.03 -4.95
C ALA A 94 -36.35 -4.84 -3.64
N ASP A 95 -36.49 -5.89 -2.80
CA ASP A 95 -37.13 -5.86 -1.47
C ASP A 95 -36.18 -6.21 -0.30
N ARG A 96 -34.86 -6.34 -0.51
CA ARG A 96 -33.90 -6.97 0.42
C ARG A 96 -32.56 -6.23 0.57
N GLU A 97 -32.50 -4.94 0.30
CA GLU A 97 -31.34 -4.08 0.63
C GLU A 97 -30.96 -4.14 2.13
N ALA A 98 -31.88 -4.58 3.01
CA ALA A 98 -31.62 -4.84 4.43
C ALA A 98 -31.22 -6.29 4.77
N SER A 99 -30.96 -7.15 3.77
CA SER A 99 -30.58 -8.54 4.05
C SER A 99 -29.19 -8.60 4.69
N ALA A 100 -29.04 -9.44 5.71
CA ALA A 100 -27.79 -9.60 6.44
C ALA A 100 -26.58 -9.93 5.54
N PRO A 101 -26.68 -10.80 4.51
CA PRO A 101 -25.55 -11.07 3.61
C PRO A 101 -25.12 -9.86 2.79
N TYR A 102 -26.07 -9.06 2.29
CA TYR A 102 -25.75 -7.86 1.52
C TYR A 102 -25.12 -6.76 2.39
N MET A 103 -25.65 -6.53 3.59
CA MET A 103 -25.08 -5.56 4.52
C MET A 103 -23.66 -5.95 4.98
N SER A 104 -23.42 -7.24 5.20
CA SER A 104 -22.10 -7.77 5.53
C SER A 104 -21.11 -7.56 4.39
N TRP A 105 -21.49 -7.99 3.17
CA TRP A 105 -20.66 -7.82 1.97
C TRP A 105 -20.30 -6.36 1.72
N ARG A 106 -21.28 -5.45 1.85
CA ARG A 106 -21.09 -4.01 1.67
C ARG A 106 -20.18 -3.41 2.76
N GLY A 107 -20.21 -3.95 3.97
CA GLY A 107 -19.28 -3.61 5.04
C GLY A 107 -17.84 -3.95 4.66
N HIS A 108 -17.59 -5.16 4.18
CA HIS A 108 -16.25 -5.57 3.73
C HIS A 108 -15.77 -4.74 2.53
N LEU A 109 -16.64 -4.43 1.58
CA LEU A 109 -16.31 -3.54 0.46
C LEU A 109 -15.88 -2.15 0.97
N TYR A 110 -16.60 -1.59 1.94
CA TYR A 110 -16.24 -0.31 2.56
C TYR A 110 -14.88 -0.37 3.26
N ASP A 111 -14.65 -1.39 4.09
CA ASP A 111 -13.39 -1.57 4.82
C ASP A 111 -12.19 -1.73 3.87
N ALA A 112 -12.38 -2.44 2.75
CA ALA A 112 -11.37 -2.58 1.71
C ALA A 112 -11.03 -1.22 1.07
N VAL A 113 -12.03 -0.41 0.71
CA VAL A 113 -11.84 0.91 0.10
C VAL A 113 -11.13 1.86 1.06
N VAL A 114 -11.56 1.93 2.32
CA VAL A 114 -10.92 2.78 3.34
C VAL A 114 -9.47 2.34 3.56
N GLY A 115 -9.23 1.04 3.75
CA GLY A 115 -7.88 0.51 3.92
C GLY A 115 -6.97 0.81 2.73
N ALA A 116 -7.49 0.71 1.50
CA ALA A 116 -6.73 1.04 0.29
C ALA A 116 -6.38 2.54 0.23
N GLY A 117 -7.30 3.41 0.67
CA GLY A 117 -7.07 4.84 0.83
C GLY A 117 -5.91 5.14 1.79
N ASP A 118 -5.99 4.60 3.01
CA ASP A 118 -4.96 4.76 4.05
C ASP A 118 -3.59 4.25 3.58
N ALA A 119 -3.57 3.08 2.93
CA ALA A 119 -2.35 2.47 2.40
C ALA A 119 -1.70 3.36 1.32
N LYS A 120 -2.48 3.88 0.36
CA LYS A 120 -1.94 4.78 -0.68
C LYS A 120 -1.38 6.06 -0.06
N GLU A 121 -2.09 6.68 0.86
CA GLU A 121 -1.63 7.91 1.50
C GLU A 121 -0.29 7.66 2.23
N SER A 122 -0.21 6.59 3.01
CA SER A 122 1.01 6.18 3.71
C SER A 122 2.17 5.90 2.76
N LEU A 123 1.93 5.19 1.65
CA LEU A 123 2.93 4.92 0.62
C LEU A 123 3.47 6.19 -0.03
N ARG A 124 2.60 7.17 -0.28
CA ARG A 124 2.98 8.48 -0.84
C ARG A 124 3.89 9.25 0.11
N TYR A 125 3.58 9.28 1.41
CA TYR A 125 4.46 9.90 2.40
C TYR A 125 5.79 9.16 2.50
N ALA A 126 5.77 7.84 2.61
CA ALA A 126 6.98 7.02 2.69
C ALA A 126 7.91 7.25 1.48
N ALA A 127 7.37 7.28 0.26
CA ALA A 127 8.13 7.55 -0.95
C ALA A 127 8.76 8.95 -0.94
N SER A 128 7.97 9.96 -0.57
CA SER A 128 8.43 11.36 -0.48
C SER A 128 9.57 11.52 0.53
N GLU A 129 9.42 10.94 1.72
CA GLU A 129 10.40 10.99 2.80
C GLU A 129 11.67 10.22 2.45
N ALA A 130 11.55 9.04 1.84
CA ALA A 130 12.69 8.27 1.34
C ALA A 130 13.50 9.06 0.30
N ARG A 131 12.82 9.74 -0.63
CA ARG A 131 13.45 10.62 -1.62
C ARG A 131 14.12 11.84 -0.98
N ALA A 132 13.47 12.45 0.01
CA ALA A 132 14.04 13.56 0.78
C ALA A 132 15.28 13.12 1.58
N ALA A 133 15.26 11.91 2.15
CA ALA A 133 16.36 11.33 2.88
C ALA A 133 17.58 11.11 1.97
N GLU A 134 17.37 10.56 0.77
CA GLU A 134 18.41 10.41 -0.24
C GLU A 134 19.02 11.77 -0.63
N ALA A 135 18.18 12.77 -0.87
CA ALA A 135 18.63 14.12 -1.21
C ALA A 135 19.45 14.76 -0.06
N ALA A 136 18.98 14.63 1.18
CA ALA A 136 19.71 15.11 2.36
C ALA A 136 21.08 14.43 2.50
N LEU A 137 21.14 13.12 2.27
CA LEU A 137 22.41 12.38 2.28
C LEU A 137 23.34 12.88 1.16
N ARG A 138 22.81 13.10 -0.05
CA ARG A 138 23.59 13.65 -1.18
C ARG A 138 24.17 15.02 -0.83
N VAL A 139 23.37 15.91 -0.25
CA VAL A 139 23.83 17.24 0.19
C VAL A 139 24.89 17.13 1.28
N SER A 140 24.77 16.18 2.21
CA SER A 140 25.78 15.98 3.26
C SER A 140 27.19 15.69 2.69
N ARG A 141 27.26 15.02 1.53
CA ARG A 141 28.52 14.68 0.85
C ARG A 141 29.25 15.89 0.26
N SER A 142 28.57 17.02 0.12
CA SER A 142 29.18 18.29 -0.32
C SER A 142 29.95 19.00 0.78
N PHE A 143 29.88 18.52 2.03
CA PHE A 143 30.57 19.11 3.17
C PHE A 143 31.72 18.21 3.65
N PRO A 144 32.81 18.80 4.20
CA PRO A 144 33.85 18.03 4.85
C PRO A 144 33.30 17.13 5.95
N GLY A 145 33.73 15.87 5.96
CA GLY A 145 33.36 14.91 7.00
C GLY A 145 33.69 15.44 8.39
N GLY A 146 32.74 15.31 9.33
CA GLY A 146 32.89 15.78 10.71
C GLY A 146 32.58 17.27 10.92
N SER A 147 32.32 18.03 9.85
CA SER A 147 31.79 19.39 9.99
C SER A 147 30.36 19.39 10.55
N GLN A 148 29.94 20.50 11.15
CA GLN A 148 28.59 20.66 11.66
C GLN A 148 27.53 20.51 10.55
N CYS A 149 27.78 21.08 9.36
CA CYS A 149 26.86 20.97 8.23
C CYS A 149 26.71 19.51 7.76
N TRP A 150 27.83 18.77 7.66
CA TRP A 150 27.81 17.34 7.36
C TRP A 150 26.96 16.55 8.37
N ALA A 151 27.16 16.79 9.66
CA ALA A 151 26.44 16.11 10.73
C ALA A 151 24.94 16.41 10.71
N SER A 152 24.57 17.69 10.53
CA SER A 152 23.16 18.12 10.46
C SER A 152 22.41 17.48 9.28
N TRP A 153 23.02 17.47 8.08
CA TRP A 153 22.38 16.87 6.90
C TRP A 153 22.27 15.34 7.00
N ARG A 154 23.26 14.66 7.59
CA ARG A 154 23.14 13.22 7.88
C ARG A 154 22.09 12.91 8.93
N ALA A 155 21.98 13.73 9.98
CA ALA A 155 20.92 13.57 10.98
C ALA A 155 19.54 13.76 10.36
N ALA A 156 19.38 14.73 9.45
CA ALA A 156 18.16 14.92 8.69
C ALA A 156 17.84 13.73 7.79
N ALA A 157 18.82 13.22 7.04
CA ALA A 157 18.66 12.03 6.20
C ALA A 157 18.22 10.81 7.02
N ARG A 158 18.84 10.59 8.19
CA ARG A 158 18.47 9.50 9.09
C ARG A 158 17.03 9.65 9.61
N ARG A 159 16.64 10.85 10.04
CA ARG A 159 15.29 11.10 10.53
C ARG A 159 14.25 10.81 9.43
N LEU A 160 14.46 11.37 8.24
CA LEU A 160 13.57 11.14 7.10
C LEU A 160 13.50 9.65 6.69
N ALA A 161 14.59 8.90 6.79
CA ALA A 161 14.56 7.46 6.55
C ALA A 161 13.74 6.69 7.61
N LEU A 162 13.74 7.15 8.87
CA LEU A 162 12.90 6.58 9.93
C LEU A 162 11.43 6.94 9.73
N ASP A 163 11.14 8.20 9.40
CA ASP A 163 9.77 8.67 9.10
C ASP A 163 9.21 7.84 7.91
N ALA A 164 10.01 7.66 6.86
CA ALA A 164 9.64 6.82 5.71
C ALA A 164 9.36 5.37 6.11
N ALA A 165 10.17 4.80 7.03
CA ALA A 165 9.98 3.43 7.50
C ALA A 165 8.69 3.30 8.32
N GLU A 166 8.35 4.30 9.13
CA GLU A 166 7.11 4.35 9.89
C GLU A 166 5.89 4.41 8.96
N ASN A 167 5.90 5.30 7.97
CA ASN A 167 4.84 5.37 6.96
C ASN A 167 4.73 4.06 6.14
N ALA A 168 5.84 3.39 5.83
CA ALA A 168 5.80 2.07 5.20
C ALA A 168 5.14 1.02 6.11
N ALA A 169 5.40 1.04 7.42
CA ALA A 169 4.76 0.14 8.39
C ALA A 169 3.25 0.39 8.51
N LEU A 170 2.82 1.66 8.50
CA LEU A 170 1.40 2.02 8.44
C LEU A 170 0.74 1.49 7.16
N ALA A 171 1.41 1.65 6.01
CA ALA A 171 0.96 1.09 4.74
C ALA A 171 0.80 -0.43 4.79
N ILE A 172 1.76 -1.16 5.38
CA ILE A 172 1.67 -2.62 5.56
C ILE A 172 0.43 -3.00 6.38
N GLY A 173 0.20 -2.31 7.50
CA GLY A 173 -0.97 -2.55 8.33
C GLY A 173 -2.29 -2.31 7.58
N ALA A 174 -2.37 -1.24 6.80
CA ALA A 174 -3.53 -0.92 5.98
C ALA A 174 -3.74 -1.93 4.84
N LEU A 175 -2.69 -2.30 4.11
CA LEU A 175 -2.73 -3.31 3.05
C LEU A 175 -3.22 -4.67 3.54
N ARG A 176 -2.81 -5.09 4.75
CA ARG A 176 -3.31 -6.34 5.37
C ARG A 176 -4.83 -6.27 5.60
N ARG A 177 -5.31 -5.17 6.18
CA ARG A 177 -6.76 -4.95 6.38
C ARG A 177 -7.52 -4.94 5.05
N THR A 178 -7.01 -4.24 4.05
CA THR A 178 -7.60 -4.23 2.70
C THR A 178 -7.68 -5.64 2.14
N ARG A 179 -6.58 -6.39 2.18
CA ARG A 179 -6.54 -7.77 1.67
C ARG A 179 -7.57 -8.65 2.37
N ASP A 180 -7.61 -8.61 3.70
CA ASP A 180 -8.52 -9.44 4.48
C ASP A 180 -9.99 -9.08 4.18
N ALA A 181 -10.29 -7.79 4.06
CA ALA A 181 -11.62 -7.32 3.67
C ALA A 181 -12.02 -7.78 2.25
N VAL A 182 -11.12 -7.67 1.26
CA VAL A 182 -11.37 -8.16 -0.11
C VAL A 182 -11.59 -9.68 -0.14
N VAL A 183 -10.86 -10.45 0.69
CA VAL A 183 -11.08 -11.88 0.83
C VAL A 183 -12.47 -12.17 1.39
N LEU A 184 -12.87 -11.51 2.47
CA LEU A 184 -14.20 -11.68 3.07
C LEU A 184 -15.31 -11.31 2.09
N GLU A 185 -15.14 -10.20 1.38
CA GLU A 185 -16.04 -9.78 0.30
C GLU A 185 -16.18 -10.86 -0.77
N SER A 186 -15.06 -11.43 -1.24
CA SER A 186 -15.08 -12.47 -2.29
C SER A 186 -15.80 -13.75 -1.86
N VAL A 187 -15.72 -14.10 -0.58
CA VAL A 187 -16.40 -15.27 0.01
C VAL A 187 -17.91 -15.02 0.17
N GLU A 188 -18.30 -13.77 0.42
CA GLU A 188 -19.70 -13.39 0.59
C GLU A 188 -20.41 -13.06 -0.73
N ALA A 189 -19.66 -12.64 -1.76
CA ALA A 189 -20.20 -12.28 -3.06
C ALA A 189 -21.13 -13.35 -3.67
N PRO A 190 -20.85 -14.67 -3.64
CA PRO A 190 -21.79 -15.67 -4.14
C PRO A 190 -23.16 -15.67 -3.45
N ARG A 191 -23.23 -15.29 -2.17
CA ARG A 191 -24.48 -15.24 -1.38
C ARG A 191 -25.38 -14.08 -1.77
N ILE A 192 -24.82 -13.02 -2.35
CA ILE A 192 -25.59 -11.88 -2.88
C ILE A 192 -25.90 -12.05 -4.38
N LEU A 193 -25.11 -12.85 -5.11
CA LEU A 193 -25.27 -13.09 -6.54
C LEU A 193 -26.19 -14.29 -6.87
N ASN A 194 -26.25 -15.29 -6.01
CA ASN A 194 -27.19 -16.41 -6.08
C ASN A 194 -27.97 -16.50 -4.77
N PRO A 195 -28.87 -15.53 -4.51
CA PRO A 195 -29.60 -15.43 -3.25
C PRO A 195 -30.62 -16.55 -3.02
#